data_AF-A0A9P0PUU6-F1
#
_entry.id   AF-A0A9P0PUU6-F1
#
_cell.length_a   1.000
_cell.length_b   1.000
_cell.length_c   1.000
_cell.angle_alpha   90.00
_cell.angle_beta   90.00
_cell.angle_gamma   90.00
#
_symmetry.space_group_name_H-M   'P 1'
#
loop_
_entity.id
_entity.type
_entity.pdbx_description
1 polymer ?
#
loop_
_entity_poly.entity_id
_entity_poly.type
_entity_poly.pdbx_seq_one_letter_code
_entity_poly.pdbx_strand_id
1 'polypeptide(L)'
;MTVTITTKHHEVATDDNDNETCCTTEEKMHPQDYTQSLLDDLPPVKEDDCITEEVVYDEIYYEKSRVLLEYQDAPEYLKHNPFIRKGYRQMLSTELCIRSLFWWTNETINIWSHIFGLFLFLCLTVYDFMILRIQATWGDKIIVAIFLTCFVSCMGLSAMYHTFSCRSEVDCYRFLSYDLFGIALSLLAVYTSGIYYAFWCETLLVPRVLGMYGISGTAFLIYITKIPERFCAGRFDFIGHSHNWWHLFVLLALYYWHNSGLVYIEYRLNHACPNKMKFP
;
A
#
# COMPACT_ATOMS: atom_id res chain seq x y z
N MET A 1 -1.97 -3.10 -22.16
CA MET A 1 -1.25 -4.33 -21.81
C MET A 1 -1.94 -4.89 -20.59
N THR A 2 -2.92 -5.77 -20.80
CA THR A 2 -3.80 -6.31 -19.77
C THR A 2 -3.35 -7.74 -19.53
N VAL A 3 -2.93 -8.07 -18.32
CA VAL A 3 -2.59 -9.45 -17.96
C VAL A 3 -3.90 -10.19 -17.73
N THR A 4 -4.36 -10.88 -18.76
CA THR A 4 -5.45 -11.84 -18.66
C THR A 4 -4.89 -13.11 -18.00
N ILE A 5 -5.23 -13.34 -16.74
CA ILE A 5 -4.94 -14.62 -16.08
C ILE A 5 -5.91 -15.63 -16.68
N THR A 6 -5.39 -16.46 -17.59
CA THR A 6 -6.10 -17.59 -18.18
C THR A 6 -6.01 -18.77 -17.22
N THR A 7 -7.09 -19.06 -16.52
CA THR A 7 -7.25 -20.35 -15.85
C THR A 7 -7.53 -21.41 -16.91
N LYS A 8 -6.63 -22.40 -17.02
CA LYS A 8 -6.81 -23.57 -17.90
C LYS A 8 -8.10 -24.31 -17.52
N HIS A 9 -9.07 -24.33 -18.44
CA HIS A 9 -10.15 -25.30 -18.39
C HIS A 9 -9.61 -26.66 -18.84
N HIS A 10 -9.70 -27.65 -17.96
CA HIS A 10 -9.58 -29.06 -18.33
C HIS A 10 -10.97 -29.53 -18.77
N GLU A 11 -11.13 -29.85 -20.05
CA GLU A 11 -12.28 -30.62 -20.53
C GLU A 11 -12.13 -32.08 -20.05
N VAL A 12 -13.16 -32.61 -19.41
CA VAL A 12 -13.33 -34.06 -19.18
C VAL A 12 -14.75 -34.43 -19.62
N ALA A 13 -14.79 -35.46 -20.45
CA ALA A 13 -15.94 -35.99 -21.16
C ALA A 13 -17.05 -36.49 -20.22
N THR A 14 -18.29 -36.31 -20.66
CA THR A 14 -19.49 -36.91 -20.09
C THR A 14 -19.55 -38.40 -20.40
N ASP A 15 -19.66 -39.24 -19.38
CA ASP A 15 -20.18 -40.60 -19.52
C ASP A 15 -21.19 -40.87 -18.38
N ASP A 16 -22.37 -41.34 -18.78
CA ASP A 16 -23.52 -41.64 -17.94
C ASP A 16 -23.33 -42.97 -17.19
N ASN A 17 -23.61 -42.99 -15.88
CA ASN A 17 -24.50 -43.97 -15.21
C ASN A 17 -24.22 -44.15 -13.70
N ASP A 18 -25.34 -44.10 -12.96
CA ASP A 18 -25.74 -44.93 -11.83
C ASP A 18 -25.00 -44.88 -10.46
N ASN A 19 -25.80 -44.38 -9.50
CA ASN A 19 -26.00 -44.83 -8.12
C ASN A 19 -24.90 -44.71 -7.04
N GLU A 20 -25.38 -44.11 -5.93
CA GLU A 20 -24.95 -44.22 -4.53
C GLU A 20 -23.76 -43.39 -4.02
N THR A 21 -24.09 -42.60 -2.97
CA THR A 21 -23.30 -42.26 -1.78
C THR A 21 -22.62 -40.88 -1.70
N CYS A 22 -22.95 -40.21 -0.58
CA CYS A 22 -22.19 -39.21 0.17
C CYS A 22 -22.05 -37.79 -0.40
N CYS A 23 -22.64 -36.83 0.32
CA CYS A 23 -22.32 -35.42 0.24
C CYS A 23 -20.80 -35.19 0.30
N THR A 24 -20.20 -34.82 -0.84
CA THR A 24 -18.87 -34.21 -0.86
C THR A 24 -19.07 -32.74 -1.17
N THR A 25 -19.14 -31.93 -0.12
CA THR A 25 -18.85 -30.50 -0.24
C THR A 25 -17.38 -30.38 -0.59
N GLU A 26 -17.08 -29.88 -1.78
CA GLU A 26 -15.76 -29.38 -2.15
C GLU A 26 -15.32 -28.36 -1.11
N GLU A 27 -14.43 -28.76 -0.21
CA GLU A 27 -13.69 -27.84 0.65
C GLU A 27 -12.86 -26.93 -0.26
N LYS A 28 -13.33 -25.70 -0.45
CA LYS A 28 -12.43 -24.59 -0.73
C LYS A 28 -11.44 -24.57 0.43
N MET A 29 -10.17 -24.83 0.13
CA MET A 29 -9.05 -24.77 1.08
C MET A 29 -9.06 -23.39 1.75
N HIS A 30 -9.72 -23.32 2.90
CA HIS A 30 -9.68 -22.17 3.78
C HIS A 30 -8.21 -22.01 4.17
N PRO A 31 -7.62 -20.80 4.15
CA PRO A 31 -6.27 -20.62 4.70
C PRO A 31 -6.30 -21.22 6.10
N GLN A 32 -5.48 -22.26 6.31
CA GLN A 32 -5.36 -22.92 7.62
C GLN A 32 -5.02 -21.83 8.61
N ASP A 33 -5.97 -21.52 9.48
CA ASP A 33 -5.76 -20.59 10.57
C ASP A 33 -4.81 -21.28 11.53
N TYR A 34 -3.51 -21.06 11.37
CA TYR A 34 -2.47 -21.62 12.23
C TYR A 34 -2.70 -21.25 13.71
N THR A 35 -3.47 -20.18 13.95
CA THR A 35 -3.97 -19.81 15.27
C THR A 35 -4.83 -20.92 15.87
N GLN A 36 -5.74 -21.51 15.08
CA GLN A 36 -6.63 -22.59 15.52
C GLN A 36 -5.84 -23.86 15.84
N SER A 37 -4.84 -24.22 15.01
CA SER A 37 -3.98 -25.37 15.32
C SER A 37 -3.17 -25.19 16.61
N LEU A 38 -2.78 -23.95 16.96
CA LEU A 38 -2.10 -23.67 18.23
C LEU A 38 -3.04 -23.80 19.44
N LEU A 39 -4.34 -23.51 19.27
CA LEU A 39 -5.36 -23.70 20.29
C LEU A 39 -5.67 -25.20 20.49
N ASP A 40 -5.69 -25.99 19.41
CA ASP A 40 -5.99 -27.42 19.45
C ASP A 40 -4.91 -28.24 20.21
N ASP A 41 -3.66 -27.75 20.25
CA ASP A 41 -2.55 -28.39 20.98
C ASP A 41 -2.58 -28.10 22.51
N LEU A 42 -3.56 -27.36 23.03
CA LEU A 42 -3.62 -27.00 24.46
C LEU A 42 -4.15 -28.17 25.31
N PRO A 43 -3.49 -28.51 26.44
CA PRO A 43 -3.95 -29.59 27.30
C PRO A 43 -5.32 -29.26 27.93
N PRO A 44 -6.21 -30.25 28.16
CA PRO A 44 -7.47 -30.02 28.86
C PRO A 44 -7.17 -29.63 30.32
N VAL A 45 -7.51 -28.40 30.68
CA VAL A 45 -7.32 -27.86 32.03
C VAL A 45 -8.46 -28.35 32.93
N LYS A 46 -8.15 -28.72 34.18
CA LYS A 46 -9.13 -29.21 35.15
C LYS A 46 -9.90 -28.03 35.75
N GLU A 47 -11.23 -28.16 35.77
CA GLU A 47 -12.19 -27.21 36.31
C GLU A 47 -11.87 -26.83 37.75
N ASP A 48 -11.50 -25.56 37.99
CA ASP A 48 -11.67 -24.85 39.26
C ASP A 48 -11.41 -23.34 39.04
N ASP A 49 -12.49 -22.57 38.99
CA ASP A 49 -12.60 -21.10 38.88
C ASP A 49 -12.29 -20.49 37.49
N CYS A 50 -13.36 -20.08 36.78
CA CYS A 50 -13.34 -19.68 35.37
C CYS A 50 -12.49 -18.44 35.05
N ILE A 51 -12.26 -17.55 36.02
CA ILE A 51 -11.39 -16.37 35.85
C ILE A 51 -9.92 -16.78 35.85
N THR A 52 -9.51 -17.74 36.68
CA THR A 52 -8.13 -18.25 36.70
C THR A 52 -7.82 -19.13 35.49
N GLU A 53 -8.81 -19.85 34.98
CA GLU A 53 -8.68 -20.67 33.77
C GLU A 53 -8.41 -19.85 32.50
N GLU A 54 -9.17 -18.77 32.29
CA GLU A 54 -9.00 -17.90 31.12
C GLU A 54 -7.61 -17.24 31.11
N VAL A 55 -7.12 -16.81 32.27
CA VAL A 55 -5.77 -16.22 32.43
C VAL A 55 -4.66 -17.25 32.13
N VAL A 56 -4.77 -18.47 32.66
CA VAL A 56 -3.79 -19.53 32.43
C VAL A 56 -3.77 -19.96 30.96
N TYR A 57 -4.94 -20.04 30.32
CA TYR A 57 -5.05 -20.35 28.90
C TYR A 57 -4.36 -19.29 28.03
N ASP A 58 -4.62 -18.00 28.28
CA ASP A 58 -4.02 -16.88 27.56
C ASP A 58 -2.48 -16.84 27.71
N GLU A 59 -1.96 -17.15 28.89
CA GLU A 59 -0.50 -17.23 29.10
C GLU A 59 0.14 -18.39 28.32
N ILE A 60 -0.47 -19.58 28.34
CA ILE A 60 0.05 -20.74 27.60
C ILE A 60 -0.01 -20.48 26.10
N TYR A 61 -1.13 -19.93 25.62
CA TYR A 61 -1.30 -19.56 24.22
C TYR A 61 -0.26 -18.51 23.80
N TYR A 62 -0.06 -17.46 24.60
CA TYR A 62 0.96 -16.44 24.34
C TYR A 62 2.37 -17.02 24.23
N GLU A 63 2.78 -17.88 25.18
CA GLU A 63 4.11 -18.50 25.16
C GLU A 63 4.31 -19.41 23.94
N LYS A 64 3.27 -20.18 23.56
CA LYS A 64 3.31 -20.98 22.31
C LYS A 64 3.43 -20.11 21.06
N SER A 65 2.63 -19.04 20.95
CA SER A 65 2.67 -18.13 19.80
C SER A 65 3.97 -17.33 19.70
N ARG A 66 4.70 -17.17 20.81
CA ARG A 66 5.98 -16.45 20.86
C ARG A 66 7.15 -17.26 20.30
N VAL A 67 7.00 -18.57 20.14
CA VAL A 67 8.01 -19.43 19.51
C VAL A 67 8.24 -18.97 18.07
N LEU A 68 9.49 -18.76 17.68
CA LEU A 68 9.86 -18.28 16.35
C LEU A 68 10.28 -19.43 15.44
N LEU A 69 9.91 -19.32 14.17
CA LEU A 69 10.13 -20.36 13.17
C LEU A 69 11.48 -20.19 12.47
N GLU A 70 12.03 -21.32 12.01
CA GLU A 70 13.10 -21.35 11.02
C GLU A 70 12.54 -21.09 9.62
N TYR A 71 13.43 -20.80 8.67
CA TYR A 71 13.05 -20.49 7.29
C TYR A 71 12.23 -21.60 6.62
N GLN A 72 12.52 -22.87 6.96
CA GLN A 72 11.84 -24.02 6.36
C GLN A 72 10.37 -24.11 6.80
N ASP A 73 10.12 -23.80 8.08
CA ASP A 73 8.82 -23.91 8.73
C ASP A 73 7.97 -22.64 8.62
N ALA A 74 8.58 -21.51 8.22
CA ALA A 74 7.86 -20.25 8.04
C ALA A 74 6.75 -20.37 6.98
N PRO A 75 5.70 -19.51 7.01
CA PRO A 75 4.76 -19.40 5.92
C PRO A 75 5.43 -19.01 4.60
N GLU A 76 5.02 -19.64 3.48
CA GLU A 76 5.70 -19.49 2.18
C GLU A 76 5.72 -18.03 1.70
N TYR A 77 4.64 -17.28 1.92
CA TYR A 77 4.53 -15.88 1.57
C TYR A 77 5.46 -14.95 2.39
N LEU A 78 6.16 -15.43 3.42
CA LEU A 78 7.18 -14.69 4.16
C LEU A 78 8.62 -15.08 3.76
N LYS A 79 8.80 -16.16 3.00
CA LYS A 79 10.11 -16.71 2.60
C LYS A 79 10.72 -15.99 1.40
N HIS A 80 10.78 -14.65 1.45
CA HIS A 80 11.32 -13.86 0.34
C HIS A 80 12.85 -13.92 0.23
N ASN A 81 13.54 -14.19 1.34
CA ASN A 81 14.99 -14.16 1.42
C ASN A 81 15.55 -15.46 2.04
N PRO A 82 16.13 -16.38 1.25
CA PRO A 82 16.64 -17.67 1.74
C PRO A 82 17.87 -17.55 2.65
N PHE A 83 18.46 -16.36 2.76
CA PHE A 83 19.61 -16.11 3.64
C PHE A 83 19.20 -15.76 5.07
N ILE A 84 17.94 -15.36 5.30
CA ILE A 84 17.39 -15.17 6.65
C ILE A 84 16.88 -16.53 7.12
N ARG A 85 17.60 -17.17 8.03
CA ARG A 85 17.35 -18.58 8.39
C ARG A 85 16.42 -18.78 9.58
N LYS A 86 16.22 -17.77 10.42
CA LYS A 86 15.50 -17.89 11.70
C LYS A 86 14.87 -16.57 12.13
N GLY A 87 13.96 -16.66 13.10
CA GLY A 87 13.33 -15.50 13.73
C GLY A 87 12.01 -15.08 13.08
N TYR A 88 11.41 -15.96 12.26
CA TYR A 88 10.12 -15.73 11.63
C TYR A 88 9.00 -15.85 12.65
N ARG A 89 8.04 -14.93 12.58
CA ARG A 89 6.80 -15.03 13.37
C ARG A 89 5.87 -16.05 12.73
N GLN A 90 5.11 -16.73 13.57
CA GLN A 90 4.01 -17.60 13.17
C GLN A 90 2.85 -16.76 12.61
N MET A 91 1.75 -17.39 12.21
CA MET A 91 0.51 -16.64 12.01
C MET A 91 -0.02 -16.18 13.37
N LEU A 92 -0.16 -14.87 13.53
CA LEU A 92 -0.54 -14.24 14.80
C LEU A 92 -1.87 -13.51 14.67
N SER A 93 -2.64 -13.50 15.76
CA SER A 93 -3.80 -12.61 15.89
C SER A 93 -3.37 -11.13 15.83
N THR A 94 -4.31 -10.21 15.58
CA THR A 94 -4.02 -8.76 15.53
C THR A 94 -3.36 -8.27 16.82
N GLU A 95 -3.85 -8.75 17.97
CA GLU A 95 -3.31 -8.37 19.27
C GLU A 95 -1.87 -8.86 19.44
N LEU A 96 -1.61 -10.12 19.09
CA LEU A 96 -0.27 -10.68 19.16
C LEU A 96 0.70 -10.00 18.17
N CYS A 97 0.24 -9.56 17.00
CA CYS A 97 1.05 -8.75 16.09
C CYS A 97 1.54 -7.46 16.78
N ILE A 98 0.65 -6.77 17.52
CA ILE A 98 1.00 -5.55 18.25
C ILE A 98 1.91 -5.86 19.45
N ARG A 99 1.65 -6.94 20.19
CA ARG A 99 2.54 -7.39 21.28
C ARG A 99 3.92 -7.78 20.74
N SER A 100 4.01 -8.29 19.51
CA SER A 100 5.26 -8.72 18.86
C SER A 100 6.24 -7.58 18.54
N LEU A 101 5.82 -6.31 18.64
CA LEU A 101 6.71 -5.14 18.53
C LEU A 101 7.89 -5.24 19.51
N PHE A 102 7.67 -5.83 20.68
CA PHE A 102 8.67 -5.98 21.72
C PHE A 102 9.37 -7.35 21.70
N TRP A 103 9.07 -8.19 20.71
CA TRP A 103 9.76 -9.46 20.52
C TRP A 103 11.03 -9.28 19.69
N TRP A 104 11.99 -10.19 19.85
CA TRP A 104 13.20 -10.21 19.04
C TRP A 104 13.02 -11.15 17.84
N THR A 105 12.64 -10.57 16.70
CA THR A 105 12.27 -11.26 15.47
C THR A 105 13.12 -10.75 14.30
N ASN A 106 13.03 -11.39 13.14
CA ASN A 106 13.67 -10.89 11.93
C ASN A 106 13.06 -9.56 11.42
N GLU A 107 11.89 -9.17 11.91
CA GLU A 107 11.18 -7.93 11.55
C GLU A 107 11.38 -6.79 12.56
N THR A 108 11.98 -7.05 13.73
CA THR A 108 12.07 -6.07 14.82
C THR A 108 12.76 -4.78 14.39
N ILE A 109 13.90 -4.87 13.71
CA ILE A 109 14.62 -3.67 13.24
C ILE A 109 13.83 -2.96 12.13
N ASN A 110 13.15 -3.69 11.24
CA ASN A 110 12.30 -3.09 10.21
C ASN A 110 11.19 -2.27 10.87
N ILE A 111 10.44 -2.87 11.80
CA ILE A 111 9.35 -2.20 12.55
C ILE A 111 9.87 -0.95 13.27
N TRP A 112 10.90 -1.09 14.10
CA TRP A 112 11.39 0.01 14.93
C TRP A 112 12.07 1.12 14.13
N SER A 113 12.74 0.80 13.03
CA SER A 113 13.32 1.82 12.15
C SER A 113 12.25 2.71 11.51
N HIS A 114 11.12 2.13 11.07
CA HIS A 114 9.99 2.89 10.52
C HIS A 114 9.17 3.62 11.59
N ILE A 115 8.97 3.04 12.78
CA ILE A 115 8.34 3.74 13.91
C ILE A 115 9.20 4.95 14.33
N PHE A 116 10.51 4.79 14.45
CA PHE A 116 11.42 5.90 14.73
C PHE A 116 11.35 6.97 13.64
N GLY A 117 11.39 6.55 12.36
CA GLY A 117 11.22 7.45 11.22
C GLY A 117 9.90 8.23 11.27
N LEU A 118 8.79 7.57 11.66
CA LEU A 118 7.49 8.19 11.84
C LEU A 118 7.55 9.31 12.88
N PHE A 119 8.10 9.04 14.07
CA PHE A 119 8.27 10.06 15.11
C PHE A 119 9.19 11.20 14.68
N LEU A 120 10.30 10.89 14.00
CA LEU A 120 11.22 11.88 13.47
C LEU A 120 10.49 12.85 12.52
N PHE A 121 9.74 12.34 11.53
CA PHE A 121 9.03 13.19 10.59
C PHE A 121 7.83 13.92 11.20
N LEU A 122 7.18 13.36 12.23
CA LEU A 122 6.19 14.10 13.02
C LEU A 122 6.82 15.28 13.77
N CYS A 123 7.97 15.07 14.42
CA CYS A 123 8.72 16.13 15.09
C CYS A 123 9.21 17.20 14.11
N LEU A 124 9.74 16.79 12.95
CA LEU A 124 10.14 17.70 11.87
C LEU A 124 8.94 18.50 11.34
N THR A 125 7.76 17.88 11.23
CA THR A 125 6.53 18.58 10.86
C THR A 125 6.22 19.69 11.86
N VAL A 126 6.22 19.40 13.16
CA VAL A 126 5.98 20.43 14.18
C VAL A 126 7.05 21.52 14.13
N TYR A 127 8.33 21.15 14.02
CA TYR A 127 9.45 22.07 13.96
C TYR A 127 9.37 23.02 12.74
N ASP A 128 9.15 22.46 11.54
CA ASP A 128 9.06 23.21 10.30
C ASP A 128 7.87 24.15 10.32
N PHE A 129 6.70 23.72 10.79
CA PHE A 129 5.54 24.60 10.89
C PHE A 129 5.71 25.71 11.93
N MET A 130 6.45 25.46 13.02
CA MET A 130 6.78 26.51 14.01
C MET A 130 7.73 27.57 13.44
N ILE A 131 8.73 27.17 12.64
CA ILE A 131 9.72 28.07 12.03
C ILE A 131 9.14 28.77 10.78
N LEU A 132 8.52 28.03 9.87
CA LEU A 132 7.90 28.54 8.64
C LEU A 132 6.75 29.52 8.92
N ARG A 133 6.26 29.58 10.17
CA ARG A 133 5.29 30.59 10.62
C ARG A 133 5.77 32.03 10.36
N ILE A 134 7.08 32.28 10.39
CA ILE A 134 7.63 33.64 10.45
C ILE A 134 7.95 34.22 9.06
N GLN A 135 8.26 33.41 8.04
CA GLN A 135 8.86 33.92 6.78
C GLN A 135 8.27 33.41 5.46
N ALA A 136 7.53 32.29 5.42
CA ALA A 136 7.16 31.63 4.15
C ALA A 136 5.79 32.06 3.59
N THR A 137 5.63 31.98 2.26
CA THR A 137 4.32 32.18 1.60
C THR A 137 3.35 31.03 1.91
N TRP A 138 2.06 31.22 1.66
CA TRP A 138 1.08 30.12 1.81
C TRP A 138 1.35 28.95 0.86
N GLY A 139 1.90 29.22 -0.33
CA GLY A 139 2.31 28.17 -1.28
C GLY A 139 3.40 27.28 -0.71
N ASP A 140 4.46 27.87 -0.18
CA ASP A 140 5.57 27.14 0.46
C ASP A 140 5.06 26.25 1.59
N LYS A 141 4.18 26.79 2.43
CA LYS A 141 3.57 26.06 3.56
C LYS A 141 2.78 24.84 3.07
N ILE A 142 1.98 24.98 2.02
CA ILE A 142 1.19 23.88 1.45
C ILE A 142 2.11 22.79 0.87
N ILE A 143 3.15 23.17 0.13
CA ILE A 143 4.08 22.22 -0.49
C ILE A 143 4.84 21.44 0.58
N VAL A 144 5.37 22.13 1.61
CA VAL A 144 6.03 21.47 2.75
C VAL A 144 5.05 20.59 3.52
N ALA A 145 3.81 21.03 3.74
CA ALA A 145 2.78 20.24 4.42
C ALA A 145 2.51 18.91 3.70
N ILE A 146 2.31 18.96 2.38
CA ILE A 146 2.07 17.78 1.55
C ILE A 146 3.29 16.86 1.60
N PHE A 147 4.48 17.41 1.42
CA PHE A 147 5.74 16.67 1.45
C PHE A 147 5.94 15.89 2.75
N LEU A 148 5.84 16.57 3.90
CA LEU A 148 6.02 15.94 5.21
C LEU A 148 4.90 14.95 5.54
N THR A 149 3.65 15.25 5.16
CA THR A 149 2.53 14.31 5.34
C THR A 149 2.77 13.01 4.58
N CYS A 150 3.28 13.08 3.34
CA CYS A 150 3.58 11.88 2.55
C CYS A 150 4.66 11.02 3.22
N PHE A 151 5.70 11.65 3.78
CA PHE A 151 6.77 10.93 4.50
C PHE A 151 6.28 10.29 5.80
N VAL A 152 5.46 11.00 6.58
CA VAL A 152 4.79 10.46 7.77
C VAL A 152 3.92 9.25 7.39
N SER A 153 3.09 9.38 6.35
CA SER A 153 2.27 8.28 5.86
C SER A 153 3.12 7.09 5.39
N CYS A 154 4.20 7.31 4.65
CA CYS A 154 5.10 6.24 4.19
C CYS A 154 5.69 5.46 5.38
N MET A 155 6.22 6.15 6.38
CA MET A 155 6.78 5.50 7.57
C MET A 155 5.70 4.74 8.35
N GLY A 156 4.50 5.29 8.49
CA GLY A 156 3.39 4.63 9.15
C GLY A 156 2.92 3.38 8.42
N LEU A 157 2.73 3.45 7.10
CA LEU A 157 2.29 2.31 6.28
C LEU A 157 3.33 1.19 6.25
N SER A 158 4.62 1.53 6.20
CA SER A 158 5.70 0.53 6.28
C SER A 158 5.76 -0.14 7.66
N ALA A 159 5.64 0.63 8.74
CA ALA A 159 5.56 0.06 10.09
C ALA A 159 4.34 -0.87 10.24
N MET A 160 3.18 -0.52 9.65
CA MET A 160 2.00 -1.39 9.62
C MET A 160 2.27 -2.69 8.84
N TYR A 161 2.89 -2.61 7.67
CA TYR A 161 3.25 -3.81 6.90
C TYR A 161 4.14 -4.74 7.71
N HIS A 162 5.27 -4.26 8.22
CA HIS A 162 6.17 -5.10 8.99
C HIS A 162 5.53 -5.60 10.30
N THR A 163 4.58 -4.88 10.90
CA THR A 163 3.86 -5.35 12.09
C THR A 163 2.89 -6.48 11.76
N PHE A 164 2.07 -6.31 10.72
CA PHE A 164 0.93 -7.18 10.43
C PHE A 164 1.17 -8.20 9.30
N SER A 165 2.36 -8.22 8.67
CA SER A 165 2.69 -9.15 7.58
C SER A 165 2.52 -10.61 7.98
N CYS A 166 2.77 -10.96 9.24
CA CYS A 166 2.61 -12.32 9.72
C CYS A 166 1.16 -12.78 9.94
N ARG A 167 0.18 -11.86 9.96
CA ARG A 167 -1.22 -12.17 10.33
C ARG A 167 -1.91 -13.15 9.38
N SER A 168 -1.79 -12.92 8.08
CA SER A 168 -2.33 -13.79 7.03
C SER A 168 -1.68 -13.45 5.69
N GLU A 169 -1.75 -14.36 4.73
CA GLU A 169 -1.25 -14.10 3.37
C GLU A 169 -1.94 -12.90 2.71
N VAL A 170 -3.27 -12.81 2.86
CA VAL A 170 -4.07 -11.72 2.29
C VAL A 170 -3.69 -10.37 2.91
N ASP A 171 -3.55 -10.33 4.24
CA ASP A 171 -3.15 -9.11 4.94
C ASP A 171 -1.71 -8.71 4.58
N CYS A 172 -0.79 -9.68 4.43
CA CYS A 172 0.57 -9.44 3.98
C CYS A 172 0.59 -8.66 2.65
N TYR A 173 -0.07 -9.17 1.61
CA TYR A 173 -0.09 -8.50 0.31
C TYR A 173 -0.86 -7.17 0.32
N ARG A 174 -1.91 -7.06 1.16
CA ARG A 174 -2.67 -5.81 1.31
C ARG A 174 -1.81 -4.71 1.95
N PHE A 175 -1.15 -5.00 3.07
CA PHE A 175 -0.28 -4.02 3.71
C PHE A 175 0.98 -3.74 2.90
N LEU A 176 1.54 -4.74 2.19
CA LEU A 176 2.63 -4.52 1.25
C LEU A 176 2.23 -3.53 0.14
N SER A 177 1.00 -3.66 -0.38
CA SER A 177 0.47 -2.72 -1.37
C SER A 177 0.35 -1.30 -0.82
N TYR A 178 -0.02 -1.14 0.46
CA TYR A 178 -0.07 0.17 1.11
C TYR A 178 1.33 0.74 1.37
N ASP A 179 2.30 -0.07 1.78
CA ASP A 179 3.69 0.35 1.96
C ASP A 179 4.30 0.86 0.64
N LEU A 180 4.18 0.07 -0.42
CA LEU A 180 4.61 0.46 -1.77
C LEU A 180 3.90 1.73 -2.26
N PHE A 181 2.61 1.90 -1.94
CA PHE A 181 1.88 3.13 -2.24
C PHE A 181 2.43 4.33 -1.47
N GLY A 182 2.80 4.16 -0.19
CA GLY A 182 3.45 5.20 0.61
C GLY A 182 4.78 5.67 0.01
N ILE A 183 5.59 4.74 -0.48
CA ILE A 183 6.84 5.05 -1.20
C ILE A 183 6.55 5.83 -2.48
N ALA A 184 5.60 5.38 -3.30
CA ALA A 184 5.23 6.05 -4.54
C ALA A 184 4.72 7.49 -4.30
N LEU A 185 3.89 7.69 -3.26
CA LEU A 185 3.37 9.00 -2.88
C LEU A 185 4.51 9.93 -2.40
N SER A 186 5.45 9.39 -1.63
CA SER A 186 6.62 10.13 -1.15
C SER A 186 7.53 10.58 -2.30
N LEU A 187 7.79 9.69 -3.27
CA LEU A 187 8.53 10.04 -4.49
C LEU A 187 7.82 11.15 -5.28
N LEU A 188 6.50 11.05 -5.45
CA LEU A 188 5.71 12.07 -6.12
C LEU A 188 5.82 13.43 -5.42
N ALA A 189 5.79 13.45 -4.08
CA ALA A 189 5.93 14.67 -3.30
C ALA A 189 7.33 15.29 -3.40
N VAL A 190 8.39 14.46 -3.39
CA VAL A 190 9.78 14.89 -3.63
C VAL A 190 9.91 15.55 -5.02
N TYR A 191 9.41 14.90 -6.07
CA TYR A 191 9.49 15.46 -7.42
C TYR A 191 8.67 16.75 -7.55
N THR A 192 7.45 16.78 -7.01
CA THR A 192 6.57 17.94 -7.11
C THR A 192 7.13 19.15 -6.36
N SER A 193 7.66 18.96 -5.15
CA SER A 193 8.30 20.04 -4.38
C SER A 193 9.59 20.53 -5.05
N GLY A 194 10.43 19.62 -5.55
CA GLY A 194 11.63 19.99 -6.30
C GLY A 194 11.31 20.81 -7.56
N ILE A 195 10.27 20.42 -8.30
CA ILE A 195 9.78 21.17 -9.46
C ILE A 195 9.24 22.55 -9.04
N TYR A 196 8.44 22.62 -7.98
CA TYR A 196 7.91 23.89 -7.47
C TYR A 196 9.01 24.90 -7.16
N TYR A 197 10.06 24.49 -6.43
CA TYR A 197 11.16 25.39 -6.09
C TYR A 197 12.08 25.69 -7.28
N ALA A 198 12.36 24.71 -8.15
CA ALA A 198 13.21 24.91 -9.32
C ALA A 198 12.63 25.93 -10.31
N PHE A 199 11.30 25.98 -10.40
CA PHE A 199 10.58 26.84 -11.34
C PHE A 199 9.75 27.91 -10.61
N TRP A 200 10.17 28.34 -9.42
CA TRP A 200 9.39 29.27 -8.61
C TRP A 200 9.17 30.64 -9.30
N CYS A 201 10.13 31.10 -10.12
CA CYS A 201 10.01 32.32 -10.92
C CYS A 201 9.08 32.14 -12.13
N GLU A 202 8.77 30.90 -12.50
CA GLU A 202 8.10 30.56 -13.75
C GLU A 202 6.64 30.20 -13.53
N THR A 203 5.77 31.19 -13.75
CA THR A 203 4.32 31.06 -13.49
C THR A 203 3.59 30.17 -14.49
N LEU A 204 4.25 29.76 -15.58
CA LEU A 204 3.68 28.87 -16.59
C LEU A 204 3.52 27.43 -16.09
N LEU A 205 4.38 26.98 -15.17
CA LEU A 205 4.50 25.56 -14.83
C LEU A 205 3.35 25.02 -14.00
N VAL A 206 3.08 25.69 -12.89
CA VAL A 206 2.05 25.31 -11.92
C VAL A 206 0.65 25.15 -12.56
N PRO A 207 0.10 26.12 -13.33
CA PRO A 207 -1.26 25.99 -13.86
C PRO A 207 -1.39 24.83 -14.87
N ARG A 208 -0.34 24.54 -15.65
CA ARG A 208 -0.32 23.41 -16.58
C ARG A 208 -0.30 22.07 -15.84
N VAL A 209 0.51 21.96 -14.79
CA VAL A 209 0.53 20.76 -13.92
C VAL A 209 -0.85 20.55 -13.27
N LEU A 210 -1.46 21.61 -12.73
CA LEU A 210 -2.81 21.55 -12.16
C LEU A 210 -3.87 21.16 -13.20
N GLY A 211 -3.76 21.65 -14.44
CA GLY A 211 -4.63 21.26 -15.55
C GLY A 211 -4.57 19.76 -15.84
N MET A 212 -3.37 19.19 -15.91
CA MET A 212 -3.18 17.74 -16.12
C MET A 212 -3.80 16.92 -14.98
N TYR A 213 -3.57 17.32 -13.72
CA TYR A 213 -4.17 16.65 -12.57
C TYR A 213 -5.69 16.82 -12.52
N GLY A 214 -6.24 17.94 -12.97
CA GLY A 214 -7.68 18.16 -13.08
C GLY A 214 -8.36 17.21 -14.07
N ILE A 215 -7.77 17.04 -15.27
CA ILE A 215 -8.24 16.08 -16.28
C ILE A 215 -8.18 14.65 -15.72
N SER A 216 -7.05 14.28 -15.11
CA SER A 216 -6.84 12.94 -14.53
C SER A 216 -7.77 12.67 -13.35
N GLY A 217 -7.99 13.65 -12.47
CA GLY A 217 -8.91 13.57 -11.34
C GLY A 217 -10.36 13.40 -11.80
N THR A 218 -10.76 14.08 -12.86
CA THR A 218 -12.08 13.91 -13.48
C THR A 218 -12.26 12.49 -14.01
N ALA A 219 -11.25 11.97 -14.71
CA ALA A 219 -11.24 10.58 -15.20
C ALA A 219 -11.45 9.58 -14.04
N PHE A 220 -10.71 9.78 -12.95
CA PHE A 220 -10.80 8.94 -11.76
C PHE A 220 -12.17 9.00 -11.09
N LEU A 221 -12.73 10.19 -10.94
CA LEU A 221 -14.07 10.39 -10.38
C LEU A 221 -15.15 9.68 -11.21
N ILE A 222 -15.10 9.81 -12.53
CA ILE A 222 -16.04 9.09 -13.44
C ILE A 222 -15.88 7.57 -13.26
N TYR A 223 -14.64 7.07 -13.27
CA TYR A 223 -14.34 5.64 -13.17
C TYR A 223 -14.76 5.02 -11.84
N ILE A 224 -14.54 5.71 -10.71
CA ILE A 224 -14.89 5.18 -9.39
C ILE A 224 -16.39 5.29 -9.10
N THR A 225 -17.05 6.36 -9.56
CA THR A 225 -18.50 6.55 -9.37
C THR A 225 -19.36 5.69 -10.29
N LYS A 226 -18.75 5.07 -11.32
CA LYS A 226 -19.42 4.23 -12.34
C LYS A 226 -20.49 4.99 -13.13
N ILE A 227 -20.27 6.29 -13.37
CA ILE A 227 -21.17 7.13 -14.16
C ILE A 227 -20.74 7.08 -15.63
N PRO A 228 -21.67 6.93 -16.60
CA PRO A 228 -23.14 6.95 -16.47
C PRO A 228 -23.81 5.59 -16.27
N GLU A 229 -23.11 4.46 -16.35
CA GLU A 229 -23.71 3.12 -16.33
C GLU A 229 -24.50 2.83 -15.04
N ARG A 230 -24.14 3.49 -13.93
CA ARG A 230 -24.87 3.45 -12.66
C ARG A 230 -26.33 3.91 -12.79
N PHE A 231 -26.64 4.80 -13.74
CA PHE A 231 -27.99 5.33 -13.92
C PHE A 231 -28.87 4.43 -14.80
N CYS A 232 -28.28 3.70 -15.75
CA CYS A 232 -29.01 2.83 -16.67
C CYS A 232 -28.18 1.57 -16.97
N ALA A 233 -28.33 0.55 -16.12
CA ALA A 233 -27.71 -0.75 -16.36
C ALA A 233 -28.21 -1.36 -17.69
N GLY A 234 -27.31 -1.98 -18.45
CA GLY A 234 -27.61 -2.59 -19.76
C GLY A 234 -27.52 -1.65 -20.97
N ARG A 235 -27.55 -0.31 -20.76
CA ARG A 235 -27.55 0.66 -21.88
C ARG A 235 -26.14 0.99 -22.38
N PHE A 236 -25.12 0.85 -21.53
CA PHE A 236 -23.74 1.27 -21.80
C PHE A 236 -22.75 0.10 -21.86
N ASP A 237 -23.24 -1.13 -22.06
CA ASP A 237 -22.44 -2.36 -21.92
C ASP A 237 -21.26 -2.44 -22.90
N PHE A 238 -21.40 -1.88 -24.10
CA PHE A 238 -20.36 -1.90 -25.13
C PHE A 238 -19.66 -0.55 -25.33
N ILE A 239 -20.38 0.57 -25.14
CA ILE A 239 -19.85 1.92 -25.37
C ILE A 239 -20.42 2.92 -24.37
N GLY A 240 -19.57 3.83 -23.91
CA GLY A 240 -19.95 4.98 -23.10
C GLY A 240 -20.03 4.71 -21.60
N HIS A 241 -19.63 3.53 -21.13
CA HIS A 241 -19.45 3.26 -19.71
C HIS A 241 -18.18 3.95 -19.17
N SER A 242 -18.11 4.12 -17.85
CA SER A 242 -17.07 4.88 -17.16
C SER A 242 -15.63 4.48 -17.51
N HIS A 243 -15.38 3.20 -17.83
CA HIS A 243 -14.06 2.73 -18.23
C HIS A 243 -13.68 3.17 -19.65
N ASN A 244 -14.63 3.33 -20.58
CA ASN A 244 -14.32 3.96 -21.87
C ASN A 244 -13.95 5.43 -21.68
N TRP A 245 -14.72 6.15 -20.85
CA TRP A 245 -14.42 7.53 -20.50
C TRP A 245 -13.05 7.66 -19.82
N TRP A 246 -12.71 6.76 -18.89
CA TRP A 246 -11.39 6.69 -18.28
C TRP A 246 -10.28 6.69 -19.33
N HIS A 247 -10.35 5.79 -20.32
CA HIS A 247 -9.34 5.73 -21.38
C HIS A 247 -9.30 7.01 -22.22
N LEU A 248 -10.45 7.60 -22.55
CA LEU A 248 -10.51 8.85 -23.30
C LEU A 248 -9.86 10.02 -22.52
N PHE A 249 -10.19 10.18 -21.25
CA PHE A 249 -9.63 11.25 -20.42
C PHE A 249 -8.12 11.04 -20.15
N VAL A 250 -7.66 9.80 -19.99
CA VAL A 250 -6.23 9.49 -19.89
C VAL A 250 -5.51 9.88 -21.17
N LEU A 251 -6.05 9.58 -22.35
CA LEU A 251 -5.47 10.02 -23.62
C LEU A 251 -5.42 11.56 -23.72
N LEU A 252 -6.50 12.25 -23.32
CA LEU A 252 -6.54 13.71 -23.28
C LEU A 252 -5.49 14.29 -22.32
N ALA A 253 -5.31 13.69 -21.14
CA ALA A 253 -4.29 14.10 -20.17
C ALA A 253 -2.87 13.94 -20.76
N LEU A 254 -2.59 12.82 -21.44
CA LEU A 254 -1.31 12.59 -22.11
C LEU A 254 -1.05 13.60 -23.23
N TYR A 255 -2.06 13.89 -24.06
CA TYR A 255 -1.95 14.90 -25.11
C TYR A 255 -1.72 16.31 -24.53
N TYR A 256 -2.46 16.66 -23.48
CA TYR A 256 -2.30 17.93 -22.77
C TYR A 256 -0.90 18.07 -22.18
N TRP A 257 -0.36 17.00 -21.58
CA TRP A 257 1.00 16.98 -21.06
C TRP A 257 2.06 17.12 -22.17
N HIS A 258 1.87 16.43 -23.29
CA HIS A 258 2.72 16.59 -24.47
C HIS A 258 2.75 18.04 -24.98
N ASN A 259 1.57 18.67 -25.13
CA ASN A 259 1.48 20.09 -25.52
C ASN A 259 2.18 21.00 -24.52
N SER A 260 2.03 20.72 -23.22
CA SER A 260 2.72 21.47 -22.16
C SER A 260 4.25 21.38 -22.33
N GLY A 261 4.77 20.19 -22.66
CA GLY A 261 6.18 19.98 -22.99
C GLY A 261 6.68 20.86 -24.13
N LEU A 262 5.93 20.96 -25.22
CA LEU A 262 6.28 21.83 -26.36
C LEU A 262 6.33 23.31 -25.97
N VAL A 263 5.34 23.76 -25.19
CA VAL A 263 5.28 25.14 -24.69
C VAL A 263 6.48 25.45 -23.79
N TYR A 264 6.95 24.51 -22.96
CA TYR A 264 8.19 24.72 -22.19
C TYR A 264 9.43 24.80 -23.06
N ILE A 265 9.52 23.97 -24.10
CA ILE A 265 10.66 24.02 -25.02
C ILE A 265 10.70 25.39 -25.70
N GLU A 266 9.57 25.86 -26.21
CA GLU A 266 9.46 27.19 -26.81
C GLU A 266 9.78 28.31 -25.81
N TYR A 267 9.24 28.22 -24.58
CA TYR A 267 9.54 29.17 -23.52
C TYR A 267 11.05 29.23 -23.23
N ARG A 268 11.70 28.07 -23.07
CA ARG A 268 13.14 27.96 -22.83
C ARG A 268 13.98 28.51 -23.98
N LEU A 269 13.56 28.31 -25.23
CA LEU A 269 14.25 28.86 -26.40
C LEU A 269 14.20 30.39 -26.42
N ASN A 270 13.07 30.97 -25.98
CA ASN A 270 12.84 32.41 -25.99
C ASN A 270 13.38 33.14 -24.74
N HIS A 271 13.54 32.44 -23.61
CA HIS A 271 13.98 33.00 -22.33
C HIS A 271 15.28 32.36 -21.81
N ALA A 272 16.07 31.76 -22.69
CA ALA A 272 17.36 31.18 -22.30
C ALA A 272 18.25 32.23 -21.62
N CYS A 273 18.87 31.87 -20.49
CA CYS A 273 19.80 32.74 -19.79
C CYS A 273 20.91 33.22 -20.76
N PRO A 274 21.27 34.52 -20.77
CA PRO A 274 22.42 34.97 -21.52
C PRO A 274 23.64 34.18 -21.03
N ASN A 275 24.39 33.57 -21.97
CA ASN A 275 25.64 32.87 -21.69
C ASN A 275 26.64 33.82 -21.03
N LYS A 276 26.56 33.97 -19.71
CA LYS A 276 27.63 34.53 -18.86
C LYS A 276 28.35 33.38 -18.16
N MET A 277 28.79 32.40 -18.92
CA MET A 277 29.97 31.62 -18.56
C MET A 277 31.19 32.38 -19.09
N LYS A 278 31.59 33.43 -18.39
CA LYS A 278 32.99 33.87 -18.43
C LYS A 278 33.76 32.97 -17.46
N PHE A 279 34.27 31.86 -17.98
CA PHE A 279 35.41 31.21 -17.33
C PHE A 279 36.68 31.96 -17.74
N PRO A 280 37.64 32.16 -16.81
CA PRO A 280 38.86 32.93 -17.03
C PRO A 280 39.73 32.37 -18.17
#